data_AF-A0A6A4HVU4-F1
#
_entry.id   AF-A0A6A4HVU4-F1
#
_cell.length_a   1.000
_cell.length_b   1.000
_cell.length_c   1.000
_cell.angle_alpha   90.00
_cell.angle_beta   90.00
_cell.angle_gamma   90.00
#
_symmetry.space_group_name_H-M   'P 1'
#
loop_
_entity.id
_entity.type
_entity.pdbx_description
1 polymer ?
#
loop_
_entity_poly.entity_id
_entity_poly.type
_entity_poly.pdbx_seq_one_letter_code
_entity_poly.pdbx_strand_id
1 'polypeptide(L)'
;LYNKNASFVYSPAFTSPVLDLLAAKPEERIIDFGCGSGELSVVIEKIVKEKKRYLAAVDFSESIIFIDKAKAQGLPEAFVCDIRDLTFPASYTGPREEVDAVFTNAALHWCKRDPSGVIKSAKRILKYCW
;
A
#
# COMPACT_ATOMS: atom_id res chain seq x y z
N LEU A 1 22.61 -2.72 1.34
CA LEU A 1 22.61 -3.88 0.41
C LEU A 1 21.25 -4.11 -0.27
N TYR A 2 20.13 -3.53 0.19
CA TYR A 2 18.81 -3.65 -0.47
C TYR A 2 18.69 -2.87 -1.80
N ASN A 3 19.16 -1.61 -1.86
CA ASN A 3 19.05 -0.77 -3.06
C ASN A 3 19.80 -1.28 -4.31
N LYS A 4 20.74 -2.23 -4.18
CA LYS A 4 21.51 -2.74 -5.33
C LYS A 4 20.82 -3.86 -6.10
N ASN A 5 19.89 -4.59 -5.47
CA ASN A 5 19.18 -5.72 -6.09
C ASN A 5 17.66 -5.51 -6.21
N ALA A 6 17.09 -4.50 -5.54
CA ALA A 6 15.65 -4.21 -5.57
C ALA A 6 15.22 -3.26 -6.70
N SER A 7 16.14 -2.72 -7.51
CA SER A 7 15.82 -1.78 -8.61
C SER A 7 14.84 -2.37 -9.65
N PHE A 8 14.78 -3.69 -9.78
CA PHE A 8 13.81 -4.39 -10.62
C PHE A 8 12.35 -4.20 -10.15
N VAL A 9 12.12 -4.06 -8.84
CA VAL A 9 10.78 -3.88 -8.24
C VAL A 9 10.23 -2.47 -8.50
N TYR A 10 11.10 -1.50 -8.81
CA TYR A 10 10.75 -0.08 -8.94
C TYR A 10 10.93 0.50 -10.35
N SER A 11 11.46 -0.28 -11.29
CA SER A 11 11.66 0.22 -12.65
C SER A 11 10.30 0.51 -13.30
N PRO A 12 10.11 1.70 -13.89
CA PRO A 12 8.85 2.10 -14.54
C PRO A 12 8.33 1.06 -15.54
N ALA A 13 9.23 0.35 -16.24
CA ALA A 13 8.87 -0.69 -17.20
C ALA A 13 8.17 -1.91 -16.57
N PHE A 14 8.40 -2.20 -15.28
CA PHE A 14 7.81 -3.36 -14.59
C PHE A 14 6.68 -2.97 -13.64
N THR A 15 6.58 -1.69 -13.26
CA THR A 15 5.55 -1.20 -12.33
C THR A 15 4.37 -0.54 -13.02
N SER A 16 4.56 -0.02 -14.25
CA SER A 16 3.47 0.56 -15.06
C SER A 16 2.30 -0.41 -15.23
N PRO A 17 2.48 -1.70 -15.59
CA PRO A 17 1.35 -2.58 -15.85
C PRO A 17 0.46 -2.80 -14.61
N VAL A 18 1.04 -2.85 -13.41
CA VAL A 18 0.27 -3.07 -12.16
C VAL A 18 -0.44 -1.78 -11.74
N LEU A 19 0.17 -0.61 -11.98
CA LEU A 19 -0.50 0.69 -11.81
C LEU A 19 -1.63 0.88 -12.82
N ASP A 20 -1.45 0.43 -14.06
CA ASP A 20 -2.47 0.47 -15.11
C ASP A 20 -3.66 -0.45 -14.76
N LEU A 21 -3.38 -1.62 -14.15
CA LEU A 21 -4.43 -2.52 -13.63
C LEU A 21 -5.19 -1.91 -12.45
N LEU A 22 -4.51 -1.18 -11.57
CA LEU A 22 -5.17 -0.43 -10.51
C LEU A 22 -6.10 0.63 -11.08
N ALA A 23 -5.70 1.27 -12.19
CA ALA A 23 -6.46 2.34 -12.86
C ALA A 23 -6.97 3.38 -11.85
N ALA A 24 -6.09 3.76 -10.91
CA ALA A 24 -6.43 4.59 -9.77
C ALA A 24 -7.17 5.85 -10.25
N LYS A 25 -8.32 6.10 -9.66
CA LYS A 25 -9.08 7.31 -9.95
C LYS A 25 -8.74 8.33 -8.90
N PRO A 26 -8.84 9.61 -9.26
CA PRO A 26 -8.69 10.66 -8.29
C PRO A 26 -9.51 10.31 -7.04
N GLU A 27 -10.78 9.89 -7.17
CA GLU A 27 -11.81 9.72 -6.11
C GLU A 27 -11.73 8.57 -5.11
N GLU A 28 -10.65 7.81 -5.15
CA GLU A 28 -10.58 6.52 -4.46
C GLU A 28 -9.87 6.59 -3.10
N ARG A 29 -10.34 5.73 -2.18
CA ARG A 29 -9.64 5.36 -0.96
C ARG A 29 -8.85 4.09 -1.24
N ILE A 30 -7.53 4.17 -1.16
CA ILE A 30 -6.64 3.06 -1.54
C ILE A 30 -5.75 2.71 -0.35
N ILE A 31 -5.51 1.41 -0.13
CA ILE A 31 -4.46 0.95 0.79
C ILE A 31 -3.45 0.12 0.01
N ASP A 32 -2.18 0.51 0.11
CA ASP A 32 -1.04 -0.19 -0.47
C ASP A 32 -0.46 -1.19 0.54
N PHE A 33 -0.54 -2.48 0.20
CA PHE A 33 -0.04 -3.60 0.99
C PHE A 33 1.39 -3.97 0.56
N GLY A 34 2.33 -3.74 1.47
CA GLY A 34 3.76 -3.95 1.25
C GLY A 34 4.41 -2.79 0.51
N CYS A 35 4.20 -1.55 0.98
CA CYS A 35 4.64 -0.34 0.28
C CYS A 35 6.17 -0.17 0.21
N GLY A 36 6.93 -0.87 1.05
CA GLY A 36 8.36 -0.65 1.22
C GLY A 36 8.66 0.82 1.54
N SER A 37 9.57 1.44 0.77
CA SER A 37 9.93 2.86 0.87
C SER A 37 8.92 3.84 0.26
N GLY A 38 7.82 3.35 -0.32
CA GLY A 38 6.70 4.16 -0.77
C GLY A 38 6.79 4.68 -2.21
N GLU A 39 7.74 4.22 -3.04
CA GLU A 39 7.94 4.75 -4.40
C GLU A 39 6.69 4.67 -5.27
N LEU A 40 5.95 3.55 -5.23
CA LEU A 40 4.70 3.39 -5.98
C LEU A 40 3.53 4.09 -5.31
N SER A 41 3.49 4.07 -3.98
CA SER A 41 2.46 4.77 -3.21
C SER A 41 2.53 6.28 -3.48
N VAL A 42 3.71 6.88 -3.70
CA VAL A 42 3.85 8.29 -4.12
C VAL A 42 3.21 8.56 -5.49
N VAL A 43 3.31 7.61 -6.42
CA VAL A 43 2.67 7.75 -7.75
C VAL A 43 1.15 7.70 -7.59
N ILE A 44 0.64 6.75 -6.82
CA ILE A 44 -0.80 6.62 -6.52
C ILE A 44 -1.31 7.86 -5.79
N GLU A 45 -0.57 8.34 -4.78
CA GLU A 45 -0.90 9.54 -4.00
C GLU A 45 -1.10 10.75 -4.90
N LYS A 46 -0.24 10.94 -5.91
CA LYS A 46 -0.36 12.06 -6.86
C LYS A 46 -1.66 12.04 -7.67
N ILE A 47 -2.20 10.86 -7.97
CA ILE A 47 -3.49 10.68 -8.66
C ILE A 47 -4.63 10.88 -7.65
N VAL A 48 -4.46 10.21 -6.52
CA VAL A 48 -5.12 10.32 -5.21
C VAL A 48 -5.63 11.70 -4.80
N LYS A 49 -4.74 12.67 -4.87
CA LYS A 49 -4.72 13.82 -3.96
C LYS A 49 -5.79 14.89 -4.15
N GLU A 50 -6.62 14.83 -5.19
CA GLU A 50 -7.70 15.81 -5.30
C GLU A 50 -8.78 15.56 -4.22
N LYS A 51 -9.50 16.62 -3.83
CA LYS A 51 -10.28 16.74 -2.58
C LYS A 51 -11.01 15.46 -2.06
N LYS A 52 -10.92 15.22 -0.73
CA LYS A 52 -11.67 14.23 0.11
C LYS A 52 -11.20 12.76 0.11
N ARG A 53 -9.89 12.49 0.05
CA ARG A 53 -9.38 11.17 -0.35
C ARG A 53 -8.17 10.74 0.45
N TYR A 54 -7.82 9.46 0.32
CA TYR A 54 -6.97 8.80 1.29
C TYR A 54 -6.16 7.65 0.66
N LEU A 55 -4.84 7.73 0.80
CA LEU A 55 -3.94 6.61 0.57
C LEU A 55 -3.25 6.26 1.88
N ALA A 56 -3.30 4.98 2.26
CA ALA A 56 -2.41 4.43 3.28
C ALA A 56 -1.38 3.49 2.68
N ALA A 57 -0.20 3.49 3.28
CA ALA A 57 0.94 2.70 2.83
C ALA A 57 1.40 1.80 3.98
N VAL A 58 1.25 0.50 3.83
CA VAL A 58 1.45 -0.47 4.91
C VAL A 58 2.61 -1.37 4.57
N ASP A 59 3.54 -1.59 5.51
CA ASP A 59 4.63 -2.54 5.31
C ASP A 59 4.94 -3.32 6.60
N PHE A 60 5.30 -4.60 6.47
CA PHE A 60 5.63 -5.44 7.64
C PHE A 60 7.04 -5.23 8.16
N SER A 61 7.94 -4.61 7.37
CA SER A 61 9.33 -4.49 7.77
C SER A 61 9.45 -3.74 9.10
N GLU A 62 10.04 -4.40 10.10
CA GLU A 62 10.38 -3.81 11.40
C GLU A 62 11.38 -2.64 11.26
N SER A 63 11.93 -2.45 10.06
CA SER A 63 12.77 -1.32 9.73
C SER A 63 11.89 -0.08 9.55
N ILE A 64 11.73 0.67 10.65
CA ILE A 64 11.09 1.99 10.67
C ILE A 64 11.62 2.94 9.58
N ILE A 65 12.84 2.70 9.10
CA ILE A 65 13.49 3.39 7.98
C ILE A 65 12.60 3.43 6.73
N PHE A 66 11.86 2.36 6.40
CA PHE A 66 11.01 2.34 5.21
C PHE A 66 9.79 3.25 5.36
N ILE A 67 9.09 3.15 6.50
CA ILE A 67 7.94 4.00 6.81
C ILE A 67 8.34 5.46 6.98
N ASP A 68 9.48 5.75 7.62
CA ASP A 68 9.99 7.11 7.77
C ASP A 68 10.34 7.73 6.41
N LYS A 69 10.90 6.93 5.49
CA LYS A 69 11.14 7.37 4.10
C LYS A 69 9.83 7.64 3.37
N ALA A 70 8.84 6.75 3.47
CA ALA A 70 7.53 6.95 2.87
C ALA A 70 6.88 8.25 3.37
N LYS A 71 6.90 8.48 4.69
CA LYS A 71 6.41 9.73 5.31
C LYS A 71 7.16 10.96 4.80
N ALA A 72 8.49 10.89 4.72
CA ALA A 72 9.31 11.98 4.20
C ALA A 72 9.04 12.29 2.72
N GLN A 73 8.53 11.33 1.96
CA GLN A 73 8.08 11.51 0.57
C GLN A 73 6.65 12.06 0.45
N GLY A 74 5.98 12.35 1.56
CA GLY A 74 4.64 12.93 1.58
C GLY A 74 3.51 11.90 1.68
N LEU A 75 3.78 10.71 2.23
CA LEU A 75 2.78 9.69 2.58
C LEU A 75 2.51 9.73 4.09
N PRO A 76 1.67 10.65 4.59
CA PRO A 76 1.49 10.85 6.03
C PRO A 76 0.93 9.63 6.76
N GLU A 77 0.17 8.81 6.05
CA GLU A 77 -0.55 7.64 6.57
C GLU A 77 0.19 6.33 6.26
N ALA A 78 1.52 6.40 6.22
CA ALA A 78 2.37 5.22 6.16
C ALA A 78 2.58 4.63 7.57
N PHE A 79 2.45 3.31 7.74
CA PHE A 79 2.64 2.64 9.03
C PHE A 79 3.11 1.19 8.91
N VAL A 80 3.71 0.69 10.00
CA VAL A 80 4.16 -0.71 10.08
C VAL A 80 2.99 -1.59 10.50
N CYS A 81 2.70 -2.65 9.73
CA CYS A 81 1.73 -3.67 10.08
C CYS A 81 1.94 -4.96 9.26
N ASP A 82 1.56 -6.10 9.82
CA ASP A 82 1.43 -7.35 9.07
C ASP A 82 0.12 -7.37 8.28
N ILE A 83 0.21 -7.30 6.94
CA ILE A 83 -0.95 -7.32 6.06
C ILE A 83 -1.73 -8.66 6.09
N ARG A 84 -1.17 -9.72 6.68
CA ARG A 84 -1.90 -10.99 6.91
C ARG A 84 -2.93 -10.85 8.01
N ASP A 85 -2.67 -9.99 8.98
CA ASP A 85 -3.57 -9.65 10.07
C ASP A 85 -3.62 -8.12 10.24
N LEU A 86 -4.23 -7.46 9.24
CA LEU A 86 -4.19 -6.02 9.14
C LEU A 86 -4.86 -5.36 10.36
N THR A 87 -4.07 -4.60 11.10
CA THR A 87 -4.50 -3.78 12.24
C THR A 87 -4.10 -2.33 12.02
N PHE A 88 -4.90 -1.41 12.55
CA PHE A 88 -4.67 0.03 12.39
C PHE A 88 -4.10 0.60 13.70
N PRO A 89 -2.94 1.29 13.66
CA PRO A 89 -2.40 1.94 14.85
C PRO A 89 -3.29 3.10 15.29
N ALA A 90 -3.18 3.51 16.56
CA ALA A 90 -3.95 4.64 17.10
C ALA A 90 -3.71 5.96 16.33
N SER A 91 -2.54 6.10 15.70
CA SER A 91 -2.18 7.25 14.87
C SER A 91 -2.85 7.26 13.50
N TYR A 92 -3.45 6.14 13.06
CA TYR A 92 -4.09 6.02 11.75
C TYR A 92 -5.43 6.76 11.74
N THR A 93 -5.56 7.75 10.87
CA THR A 93 -6.75 8.62 10.80
C THR A 93 -7.71 8.29 9.66
N GLY A 94 -7.37 7.28 8.87
CA GLY A 94 -8.09 6.90 7.66
C GLY A 94 -9.33 6.03 7.82
N PRO A 95 -9.97 5.72 6.68
CA PRO A 95 -10.99 4.69 6.60
C PRO A 95 -10.41 3.33 6.98
N ARG A 96 -11.09 2.60 7.86
CA ARG A 96 -10.73 1.24 8.29
C ARG A 96 -11.51 0.16 7.54
N GLU A 97 -12.47 0.60 6.75
CA GLU A 97 -13.38 -0.18 5.93
C GLU A 97 -13.88 0.71 4.79
N GLU A 98 -14.64 0.14 3.87
CA GLU A 98 -15.12 0.84 2.68
C GLU A 98 -14.01 1.55 1.90
N VAL A 99 -12.90 0.84 1.68
CA VAL A 99 -11.86 1.27 0.73
C VAL A 99 -12.24 0.84 -0.68
N ASP A 100 -11.91 1.67 -1.67
CA ASP A 100 -12.24 1.45 -3.07
C ASP A 100 -11.33 0.41 -3.71
N ALA A 101 -10.05 0.40 -3.33
CA ALA A 101 -9.09 -0.57 -3.83
C ALA A 101 -8.03 -0.95 -2.78
N VAL A 102 -7.49 -2.16 -2.92
CA VAL A 102 -6.26 -2.59 -2.26
C VAL A 102 -5.23 -2.83 -3.34
N PHE A 103 -4.13 -2.09 -3.26
CA PHE A 103 -3.00 -2.25 -4.16
C PHE A 103 -1.93 -3.11 -3.48
N THR A 104 -1.25 -3.95 -4.25
CA THR A 104 -0.07 -4.66 -3.76
C THR A 104 0.83 -4.98 -4.93
N ASN A 105 2.11 -4.67 -4.81
CA ASN A 105 3.11 -5.04 -5.80
C ASN A 105 4.23 -5.82 -5.14
N ALA A 106 4.51 -7.02 -5.68
CA ALA A 106 5.63 -7.85 -5.22
C ALA A 106 5.66 -8.12 -3.69
N ALA A 107 4.54 -7.98 -2.96
CA ALA A 107 4.49 -8.25 -1.52
C ALA A 107 4.03 -9.69 -1.21
N LEU A 108 3.07 -10.21 -1.98
CA LEU A 108 2.41 -11.50 -1.70
C LEU A 108 3.36 -12.69 -1.66
N HIS A 109 4.48 -12.65 -2.39
CA HIS A 109 5.45 -13.74 -2.40
C HIS A 109 6.25 -13.86 -1.09
N TRP A 110 6.20 -12.84 -0.22
CA TRP A 110 6.75 -12.89 1.14
C TRP A 110 5.75 -13.49 2.14
N CYS A 111 4.45 -13.49 1.84
CA CYS A 111 3.37 -13.96 2.71
C CYS A 111 3.15 -15.49 2.66
N LYS A 112 4.18 -16.29 2.42
CA LYS A 112 4.05 -17.75 2.16
C LYS A 112 3.40 -18.55 3.30
N ARG A 113 3.55 -18.10 4.54
CA ARG A 113 3.02 -18.80 5.72
C ARG A 113 1.50 -18.74 5.82
N ASP A 114 0.91 -17.63 5.39
CA ASP A 114 -0.55 -17.46 5.36
C ASP A 114 -0.94 -16.45 4.27
N PRO A 115 -0.97 -16.88 3.00
CA PRO A 115 -1.44 -16.02 1.91
C PRO A 115 -2.94 -15.74 2.04
N SER A 116 -3.70 -16.61 2.71
CA SER A 116 -5.14 -16.44 2.91
C SER A 116 -5.46 -15.26 3.83
N GLY A 117 -4.60 -15.01 4.83
CA GLY A 117 -4.70 -13.86 5.73
C GLY A 117 -4.68 -12.53 4.99
N VAL A 118 -3.84 -12.40 3.97
CA VAL A 118 -3.77 -11.18 3.15
C VAL A 118 -5.08 -10.95 2.40
N ILE A 119 -5.64 -12.01 1.79
CA ILE A 119 -6.91 -11.93 1.08
C ILE A 119 -8.07 -11.61 2.03
N LYS A 120 -8.09 -12.22 3.22
CA LYS A 120 -9.10 -11.92 4.26
C LYS A 120 -9.01 -10.47 4.73
N SER A 121 -7.79 -9.97 4.96
CA SER A 121 -7.55 -8.58 5.35
C SER A 121 -8.01 -7.61 4.27
N ALA A 122 -7.68 -7.86 3.00
CA ALA A 122 -8.15 -7.06 1.88
C ALA A 122 -9.69 -7.10 1.76
N LYS A 123 -10.29 -8.29 1.80
CA LYS A 123 -11.75 -8.46 1.73
C LYS A 123 -12.47 -7.73 2.86
N ARG A 124 -11.91 -7.70 4.07
CA ARG A 124 -12.50 -7.05 5.24
C ARG A 124 -12.63 -5.53 5.05
N ILE A 125 -11.68 -4.91 4.36
CA ILE A 125 -11.63 -3.45 4.23
C ILE A 125 -12.29 -2.93 2.95
N LEU A 126 -12.39 -3.75 1.89
CA LEU A 126 -12.96 -3.37 0.61
C LEU A 126 -14.47 -3.09 0.72
N LYS A 127 -14.96 -2.11 -0.05
CA LYS A 127 -16.40 -1.89 -0.24
C LYS A 127 -17.06 -3.14 -0.81
N TYR A 128 -18.25 -3.48 -0.31
CA TYR A 128 -19.09 -4.51 -0.93
C TYR A 128 -19.69 -3.97 -2.22
N CYS A 129 -19.43 -4.64 -3.34
CA CYS A 129 -20.18 -4.43 -4.57
C CYS A 129 -21.43 -5.33 -4.51
N TRP A 130 -22.61 -4.73 -4.47
CA TRP A 130 -23.88 -5.42 -4.69
C TRP A 130 -24.28 -5.31 -6.16
#